data_AF-A0A2P5X3I2-F1
#
_entry.id   AF-A0A2P5X3I2-F1
#
_cell.length_a   1.000
_cell.length_b   1.000
_cell.length_c   1.000
_cell.angle_alpha   90.00
_cell.angle_beta   90.00
_cell.angle_gamma   90.00
#
_symmetry.space_group_name_H-M   'P 1'
#
loop_
_entity.id
_entity.type
_entity.pdbx_description
1 polymer ?
#
loop_
_entity_poly.entity_id
_entity_poly.type
_entity_poly.pdbx_seq_one_letter_code
_entity_poly.pdbx_strand_id
1 'polypeptide(L)'
;MALVIALLLLLAKMGELKKLVEEGKMKYIGLSEARAYQPRFIGENLEKNKVLYNPVSNLAIKHGCTVPQLALAWLLHQGDDIIPIPGMFE
;
A
#
# COMPACT_ATOMS: atom_id res chain seq x y z
N MET A 1 31.80 -2.99 -11.44
CA MET A 1 31.50 -4.37 -11.89
C MET A 1 30.38 -5.01 -11.08
N ALA A 2 30.44 -5.06 -9.74
CA ALA A 2 29.38 -5.65 -8.90
C ALA A 2 27.98 -5.01 -9.09
N LEU A 3 27.88 -3.68 -9.16
CA LEU A 3 26.62 -2.98 -9.39
C LEU A 3 25.97 -3.30 -10.75
N VAL A 4 26.79 -3.47 -11.79
CA VAL A 4 26.32 -3.81 -13.14
C VAL A 4 25.76 -5.23 -13.15
N ILE A 5 26.43 -6.16 -12.48
CA ILE A 5 25.97 -7.54 -12.32
C ILE A 5 24.65 -7.58 -11.53
N ALA A 6 24.55 -6.83 -10.42
CA ALA A 6 23.32 -6.74 -9.64
C ALA A 6 22.15 -6.17 -10.46
N LEU A 7 22.38 -5.14 -11.25
CA LEU A 7 21.35 -4.57 -12.13
C LEU A 7 20.91 -5.54 -13.22
N LEU A 8 21.85 -6.25 -13.85
CA LEU A 8 21.53 -7.27 -14.86
C LEU A 8 20.71 -8.43 -14.27
N LEU A 9 21.07 -8.89 -13.06
CA LEU A 9 20.31 -9.92 -12.34
C LEU A 9 18.91 -9.44 -11.98
N LEU A 10 18.76 -8.19 -11.54
CA LEU A 10 17.45 -7.61 -11.23
C LEU A 10 16.56 -7.52 -12.48
N LEU A 11 17.11 -7.05 -13.61
CA LEU A 11 16.39 -6.97 -14.87
C LEU A 11 15.96 -8.36 -15.38
N ALA A 12 16.85 -9.35 -15.28
CA ALA A 12 16.53 -10.74 -15.59
C ALA A 12 15.39 -11.27 -14.70
N LYS A 13 15.45 -11.00 -13.38
CA LYS A 13 14.41 -11.43 -12.44
C LYS A 13 13.06 -10.78 -12.72
N MET A 14 13.05 -9.51 -13.08
CA MET A 14 11.82 -8.81 -13.48
C MET A 14 11.21 -9.40 -14.75
N GLY A 15 12.01 -9.91 -15.68
CA GLY A 15 11.53 -10.64 -16.85
C GLY A 15 10.78 -11.93 -16.49
N GLU A 16 11.32 -12.72 -15.55
CA GLU A 16 10.65 -13.94 -15.05
C GLU A 16 9.32 -13.61 -14.37
N LEU A 17 9.29 -12.57 -13.53
CA LEU A 17 8.08 -12.16 -12.83
C LEU A 17 6.98 -11.68 -13.79
N LYS A 18 7.35 -10.96 -14.86
CA LYS A 18 6.39 -10.55 -15.90
C LYS A 18 5.77 -11.73 -16.63
N LYS A 19 6.55 -12.78 -16.90
CA LYS A 19 6.01 -14.01 -17.50
C LYS A 19 4.92 -14.65 -16.64
N LEU A 20 5.06 -14.62 -15.32
CA LEU A 20 4.01 -15.12 -14.41
C LEU A 20 2.73 -14.28 -14.46
N VAL A 21 2.84 -12.99 -14.80
CA VAL A 21 1.66 -12.13 -15.03
C VAL A 21 0.97 -12.45 -16.34
N GLU A 22 1.73 -12.61 -17.42
CA GLU A 22 1.21 -12.98 -18.74
C GLU A 22 0.54 -14.36 -18.74
N GLU A 23 1.11 -15.32 -18.00
CA GLU A 23 0.53 -16.65 -17.79
C GLU A 23 -0.70 -16.64 -16.86
N GLY A 24 -1.07 -15.48 -16.29
CA GLY A 24 -2.20 -15.34 -15.37
C GLY A 24 -1.98 -15.94 -13.98
N LYS A 25 -0.75 -16.37 -13.66
CA LYS A 25 -0.38 -16.97 -12.36
C LYS A 25 -0.18 -15.92 -11.26
N MET A 26 0.12 -14.68 -11.65
CA MET A 26 0.28 -13.54 -10.75
C MET A 26 -0.49 -12.34 -11.32
N LYS A 27 -1.20 -11.60 -10.48
CA LYS A 27 -2.00 -10.46 -10.97
C LYS A 27 -1.18 -9.17 -11.09
N TYR A 28 -0.30 -8.91 -10.12
CA TYR A 28 0.53 -7.70 -10.04
C TYR A 28 1.89 -8.05 -9.44
N ILE A 29 2.95 -7.38 -9.87
CA ILE A 29 4.32 -7.61 -9.38
C ILE A 29 4.65 -6.67 -8.21
N GLY A 30 3.97 -5.52 -8.15
CA GLY A 30 4.20 -4.51 -7.11
C GLY A 30 2.93 -3.89 -6.55
N LEU A 31 3.05 -3.29 -5.36
CA LEU A 31 1.97 -2.56 -4.70
C LEU A 31 1.53 -1.31 -5.47
N SER A 32 2.45 -0.66 -6.20
CA SER A 32 2.11 0.46 -7.09
C SER A 32 1.14 0.02 -8.20
N GLU A 33 1.44 -1.09 -8.86
CA GLU A 33 0.57 -1.69 -9.87
C GLU A 33 -0.75 -2.11 -9.24
N ALA A 34 -0.72 -2.85 -8.13
CA ALA A 34 -1.93 -3.31 -7.46
C ALA A 34 -2.87 -2.16 -7.07
N ARG A 35 -2.33 -1.05 -6.55
CA ARG A 35 -3.12 0.14 -6.19
C ARG A 35 -3.84 0.75 -7.40
N ALA A 36 -3.23 0.76 -8.57
CA ALA A 36 -3.80 1.34 -9.79
C ALA A 36 -5.09 0.63 -10.27
N TYR A 37 -5.34 -0.60 -9.80
CA TYR A 37 -6.52 -1.38 -10.17
C TYR A 37 -7.54 -1.55 -9.03
N GLN A 38 -7.28 -0.99 -7.85
CA GLN A 38 -8.24 -1.08 -6.75
C GLN A 38 -9.37 -0.05 -6.94
N PRO A 39 -10.65 -0.46 -6.90
CA PRO A 39 -11.78 0.45 -7.12
C PRO A 39 -11.77 1.71 -6.26
N ARG A 40 -11.22 1.64 -5.05
CA ARG A 40 -11.10 2.77 -4.11
C ARG A 40 -10.08 3.83 -4.51
N PHE A 41 -9.20 3.54 -5.47
CA PHE A 41 -8.11 4.43 -5.92
C PHE A 41 -8.25 4.87 -7.38
N ILE A 42 -9.42 4.70 -8.00
CA ILE A 42 -9.67 5.04 -9.42
C ILE A 42 -10.92 5.91 -9.59
N GLY A 43 -10.90 6.78 -10.61
CA GLY A 43 -12.04 7.59 -11.05
C GLY A 43 -12.71 8.39 -9.93
N GLU A 44 -14.04 8.42 -9.94
CA GLU A 44 -14.84 9.14 -8.93
C GLU A 44 -14.62 8.64 -7.49
N ASN A 45 -14.29 7.36 -7.30
CA ASN A 45 -14.08 6.82 -5.96
C ASN A 45 -12.84 7.43 -5.31
N LEU A 46 -11.80 7.72 -6.09
CA LEU A 46 -10.62 8.41 -5.58
C LEU A 46 -11.00 9.81 -5.08
N GLU A 47 -11.77 10.56 -5.85
CA GLU A 47 -12.22 11.91 -5.47
C GLU A 47 -13.12 11.88 -4.22
N LYS A 48 -14.06 10.92 -4.14
CA LYS A 48 -14.92 10.70 -2.96
C LYS A 48 -14.12 10.28 -1.73
N ASN A 49 -13.04 9.52 -1.89
CA ASN A 49 -12.21 9.10 -0.77
C ASN A 49 -11.26 10.20 -0.29
N LYS A 50 -10.78 11.07 -1.19
CA LYS A 50 -9.91 12.21 -0.82
C LYS A 50 -10.58 13.17 0.15
N VAL A 51 -11.90 13.41 0.01
CA VAL A 51 -12.60 14.34 0.91
C VAL A 51 -12.67 13.84 2.35
N LEU A 52 -12.55 12.53 2.58
CA LEU A 52 -12.54 11.91 3.91
C LEU A 52 -11.21 12.13 4.66
N TYR A 53 -10.13 12.47 3.94
CA TYR A 53 -8.81 12.62 4.54
C TYR A 53 -8.73 13.83 5.48
N ASN A 54 -9.27 14.99 5.07
CA ASN A 54 -9.12 16.24 5.83
C ASN A 54 -9.69 16.17 7.25
N PRO A 55 -10.93 15.66 7.47
CA PRO A 55 -11.46 15.49 8.83
C PRO A 55 -10.59 14.59 9.71
N VAL A 56 -10.10 13.47 9.16
CA VAL A 56 -9.25 12.52 9.90
C VAL A 56 -7.89 13.14 10.22
N SER A 57 -7.31 13.88 9.27
CA SER A 57 -6.05 14.61 9.48
C SER A 57 -6.19 15.67 10.58
N ASN A 58 -7.28 16.42 10.60
CA ASN A 58 -7.53 17.42 11.64
C ASN A 58 -7.72 16.76 13.02
N LEU A 59 -8.38 15.60 13.06
CA LEU A 59 -8.52 14.83 14.30
C LEU A 59 -7.16 14.31 14.80
N ALA A 60 -6.30 13.82 13.91
CA ALA A 60 -4.96 13.37 14.26
C ALA A 60 -4.11 14.51 14.84
N ILE A 61 -4.17 15.70 14.22
CA ILE A 61 -3.51 16.92 14.72
C ILE A 61 -4.02 17.29 16.11
N LYS A 62 -5.35 17.27 16.33
CA LYS A 62 -5.96 17.57 17.64
C LYS A 62 -5.45 16.63 18.74
N HIS A 63 -5.16 15.38 18.40
CA HIS A 63 -4.64 14.38 19.33
C HIS A 63 -3.11 14.25 19.34
N GLY A 64 -2.39 15.11 18.61
CA GLY A 64 -0.93 15.09 18.58
C GLY A 64 -0.32 13.81 18.00
N CYS A 65 -1.01 13.16 17.06
CA CYS A 65 -0.56 11.92 16.43
C CYS A 65 -0.61 12.01 14.89
N THR A 66 -0.02 11.03 14.22
CA THR A 66 -0.11 10.87 12.77
C THR A 66 -1.42 10.19 12.37
N VAL A 67 -1.88 10.40 11.12
CA VAL A 67 -3.08 9.73 10.60
C VAL A 67 -3.00 8.19 10.69
N PRO A 68 -1.87 7.54 10.37
CA PRO A 68 -1.72 6.09 10.60
C PRO A 68 -1.86 5.69 12.07
N GLN A 69 -1.30 6.46 13.00
CA GLN A 69 -1.43 6.18 14.44
C GLN A 69 -2.88 6.33 14.91
N LEU A 70 -3.60 7.35 14.44
CA LEU A 70 -5.03 7.52 14.73
C LEU A 70 -5.85 6.33 14.19
N ALA A 71 -5.55 5.87 12.97
CA ALA A 71 -6.22 4.71 12.37
C ALA A 71 -5.95 3.41 13.15
N LEU A 72 -4.71 3.20 13.61
CA LEU A 72 -4.35 2.06 14.45
C LEU A 72 -5.06 2.12 15.82
N ALA A 73 -5.11 3.30 16.45
CA ALA A 73 -5.82 3.50 17.70
C ALA A 73 -7.34 3.21 17.55
N TRP A 74 -7.94 3.65 16.45
CA TRP A 74 -9.34 3.35 16.14
C TRP A 74 -9.57 1.85 15.93
N LEU A 75 -8.65 1.16 15.23
CA LEU A 75 -8.73 -0.27 14.97
C LEU A 75 -8.60 -1.09 16.27
N LEU A 76 -7.63 -0.74 17.12
CA LEU A 76 -7.46 -1.36 18.45
C LEU A 76 -8.67 -1.11 19.36
N HIS A 77 -9.39 0.00 19.16
CA HIS A 77 -10.62 0.29 19.91
C HIS A 77 -11.82 -0.57 19.48
N GLN A 78 -11.77 -1.26 18.33
CA GLN A 78 -12.90 -2.08 17.87
C GLN A 78 -13.12 -3.36 18.70
N GLY A 79 -12.11 -3.83 19.43
CA GLY A 79 -12.20 -5.02 20.27
C GLY A 79 -10.83 -5.50 20.77
N ASP A 80 -10.82 -6.18 21.93
CA ASP A 80 -9.60 -6.71 22.55
C ASP A 80 -9.00 -7.90 21.77
N ASP A 81 -9.76 -8.47 20.84
CA ASP A 81 -9.38 -9.57 19.94
C ASP A 81 -8.74 -9.08 18.62
N ILE A 82 -8.58 -7.76 18.45
CA ILE A 82 -8.03 -7.17 17.23
C ILE A 82 -6.55 -6.84 17.42
N ILE A 83 -5.69 -7.57 16.72
CA ILE A 83 -4.24 -7.37 16.71
C ILE A 83 -3.83 -6.85 15.32
N PRO A 84 -3.55 -5.54 15.14
CA PRO A 84 -3.12 -5.01 13.86
C PRO A 84 -1.72 -5.49 13.51
N ILE A 85 -1.53 -5.96 12.27
CA ILE A 85 -0.22 -6.31 11.71
C ILE A 85 0.15 -5.24 10.67
N PRO A 86 0.74 -4.11 11.08
CA PRO A 86 1.14 -3.08 10.13
C PRO A 86 2.28 -3.63 9.24
N GLY A 87 2.17 -3.39 7.94
CA GLY A 87 3.28 -3.64 7.02
C GLY A 87 4.39 -2.61 7.27
N MET A 88 5.60 -3.08 7.55
CA MET A 88 6.81 -2.26 7.63
C MET A 88 7.60 -2.43 6.33
N PHE A 89 7.94 -1.32 5.69
CA PHE A 89 8.97 -1.29 4.65
C PHE A 89 10.11 -0.42 5.22
N GLU A 90 11.32 -0.96 5.27
CA GLU A 90 12.56 -0.19 5.47
C GLU A 90 13.00 0.49 4.16
#